data_AF-A0A1H0TLM9-F1
#
_entry.id   AF-A0A1H0TLM9-F1
#
_cell.length_a   1.000
_cell.length_b   1.000
_cell.length_c   1.000
_cell.angle_alpha   90.00
_cell.angle_beta   90.00
_cell.angle_gamma   90.00
#
_symmetry.space_group_name_H-M   'P 1'
#
loop_
_entity.id
_entity.type
_entity.pdbx_description
1 polymer ?
#
loop_
_entity_poly.entity_id
_entity_poly.type
_entity_poly.pdbx_seq_one_letter_code
_entity_poly.pdbx_strand_id
1 'polypeptide(L)'
;MCIMSREWIASVTVAAVIERGGRFLLVEEETADGLRLNQPAGHLEPGESLIRAVVRETLEETAHTFEPRALLGCYMSRGRSSRDGGDTTYIRFGFTGDLGSLDAGRQLDTGIVRTVWMTAEELRACADRHRSPLVMACVDDYLAGKRFALDVLHTHPTAIAGATDAALAAVTGQAPGQAPGAAS
;
A
#
# COMPACT_ATOMS: atom_id res chain seq x y z
N MET A 1 -33.64 -19.61 -7.28
CA MET A 1 -32.29 -19.53 -6.67
C MET A 1 -31.58 -18.36 -7.35
N CYS A 2 -31.32 -17.26 -6.62
CA CYS A 2 -30.63 -16.12 -7.21
C CYS A 2 -29.14 -16.40 -7.22
N ILE A 3 -28.52 -16.43 -8.40
CA ILE A 3 -27.06 -16.40 -8.50
C ILE A 3 -26.67 -14.96 -8.22
N MET A 4 -26.11 -14.68 -7.05
CA MET A 4 -25.50 -13.38 -6.80
C MET A 4 -24.25 -13.30 -7.69
N SER A 5 -24.38 -12.61 -8.83
CA SER A 5 -23.23 -12.16 -9.61
C SER A 5 -22.35 -11.34 -8.68
N ARG A 6 -21.13 -11.83 -8.40
CA ARG A 6 -20.14 -11.09 -7.60
C ARG A 6 -20.00 -9.69 -8.18
N GLU A 7 -20.18 -8.69 -7.33
CA GLU A 7 -19.94 -7.30 -7.71
C GLU A 7 -18.47 -7.15 -8.13
N TRP A 8 -18.24 -6.48 -9.27
CA TRP A 8 -16.89 -6.19 -9.71
C TRP A 8 -16.32 -5.07 -8.85
N ILE A 9 -15.23 -5.38 -8.14
CA ILE A 9 -14.55 -4.47 -7.23
C ILE A 9 -13.07 -4.46 -7.61
N ALA A 10 -12.49 -3.26 -7.78
CA ALA A 10 -11.06 -3.11 -7.96
C ALA A 10 -10.35 -3.10 -6.59
N SER A 11 -9.28 -3.88 -6.46
CA SER A 11 -8.43 -3.89 -5.26
C SER A 11 -7.51 -2.67 -5.26
N VAL A 12 -7.45 -1.94 -4.14
CA VAL A 12 -6.56 -0.79 -3.97
C VAL A 12 -5.30 -1.23 -3.23
N THR A 13 -4.15 -0.93 -3.81
CA THR A 13 -2.82 -1.25 -3.25
C THR A 13 -1.92 -0.02 -3.22
N VAL A 14 -0.89 -0.08 -2.39
CA VAL A 14 0.13 0.97 -2.25
C VAL A 14 1.52 0.37 -2.46
N ALA A 15 2.55 1.20 -2.69
CA ALA A 15 3.92 0.72 -2.80
C ALA A 15 4.96 1.81 -2.52
N ALA A 16 6.08 1.44 -1.91
CA ALA A 16 7.22 2.32 -1.70
C ALA A 16 8.37 2.04 -2.68
N VAL A 17 8.62 2.93 -3.63
CA VAL A 17 9.87 2.95 -4.40
C VAL A 17 10.91 3.74 -3.60
N ILE A 18 11.79 3.00 -2.93
CA ILE A 18 12.90 3.51 -2.12
C ILE A 18 14.20 3.27 -2.87
N GLU A 19 15.07 4.27 -2.92
CA GLU A 19 16.36 4.24 -3.62
C GLU A 19 17.47 4.74 -2.67
N ARG A 20 18.63 4.07 -2.68
CA ARG A 20 19.87 4.50 -2.02
C ARG A 20 21.07 4.07 -2.86
N GLY A 21 21.88 5.04 -3.33
CA GLY A 21 23.15 4.78 -4.00
C GLY A 21 23.05 4.07 -5.36
N GLY A 22 21.97 4.34 -6.12
CA GLY A 22 21.67 3.69 -7.40
C GLY A 22 21.01 2.31 -7.28
N ARG A 23 20.62 1.91 -6.05
CA ARG A 23 19.95 0.63 -5.75
C ARG A 23 18.59 0.88 -5.13
N PHE A 24 17.60 0.13 -5.58
CA PHE A 24 16.23 0.13 -5.07
C PHE A 24 16.04 -0.92 -3.98
N LEU A 25 15.22 -0.63 -2.98
CA LEU A 25 14.76 -1.62 -2.00
C LEU A 25 13.60 -2.43 -2.59
N LEU A 26 13.75 -3.75 -2.57
CA LEU A 26 12.70 -4.71 -2.92
C LEU A 26 12.54 -5.72 -1.77
N VAL A 27 11.41 -6.40 -1.76
CA VAL A 27 11.16 -7.61 -0.97
C VAL A 27 11.16 -8.82 -1.91
N GLU A 28 11.67 -9.95 -1.41
CA GLU A 28 11.49 -11.27 -2.03
C GLU A 28 10.46 -12.06 -1.22
N GLU A 29 9.40 -12.49 -1.89
CA GLU A 29 8.18 -13.03 -1.29
C GLU A 29 7.76 -14.38 -1.88
N GLU A 30 7.17 -15.25 -1.07
CA GLU A 30 6.55 -16.50 -1.50
C GLU A 30 5.16 -16.28 -2.08
N THR A 31 4.90 -16.85 -3.26
CA THR A 31 3.61 -16.73 -3.96
C THR A 31 3.17 -18.07 -4.54
N ALA A 32 1.90 -18.17 -4.92
CA ALA A 32 1.36 -19.34 -5.61
C ALA A 32 2.07 -19.65 -6.96
N ASP A 33 2.70 -18.65 -7.57
CA ASP A 33 3.52 -18.79 -8.79
C ASP A 33 5.04 -18.88 -8.45
N GLY A 34 5.43 -19.16 -7.20
CA GLY A 34 6.83 -19.25 -6.73
C GLY A 34 7.38 -17.96 -6.10
N LEU A 35 8.70 -17.87 -5.87
CA LEU A 35 9.35 -16.67 -5.32
C LEU A 35 9.25 -15.48 -6.30
N ARG A 36 8.85 -14.32 -5.80
CA ARG A 36 8.70 -13.08 -6.58
C ARG A 36 9.39 -11.89 -5.92
N LEU A 37 9.78 -10.93 -6.76
CA LEU A 37 10.34 -9.64 -6.34
C LEU A 37 9.28 -8.55 -6.46
N ASN A 38 9.14 -7.72 -5.43
CA ASN A 38 8.20 -6.61 -5.37
C ASN A 38 8.82 -5.40 -4.65
N GLN A 39 8.28 -4.20 -4.84
CA GLN A 39 8.48 -3.14 -3.84
C GLN A 39 7.74 -3.52 -2.54
N PRO A 40 8.10 -2.94 -1.38
CA PRO A 40 7.28 -3.01 -0.18
C PRO A 40 5.86 -2.47 -0.48
N ALA A 41 4.84 -3.32 -0.50
CA ALA A 41 3.56 -3.06 -1.18
C ALA A 41 2.43 -4.09 -0.97
N GLY A 42 1.53 -3.84 -0.01
CA GLY A 42 0.25 -4.53 0.13
C GLY A 42 -0.99 -3.67 -0.14
N HIS A 43 -2.05 -3.92 0.62
CA HIS A 43 -3.43 -3.46 0.36
C HIS A 43 -3.80 -2.26 1.23
N LEU A 44 -4.71 -1.41 0.74
CA LEU A 44 -5.34 -0.40 1.58
C LEU A 44 -6.35 -1.07 2.54
N GLU A 45 -6.15 -0.92 3.85
CA GLU A 45 -7.08 -1.45 4.84
C GLU A 45 -8.24 -0.48 5.17
N PRO A 46 -9.38 -0.98 5.68
CA PRO A 46 -10.47 -0.12 6.14
C PRO A 46 -10.06 0.74 7.34
N GLY A 47 -10.20 2.06 7.22
CA GLY A 47 -9.92 2.99 8.32
C GLY A 47 -8.56 3.69 8.28
N GLU A 48 -7.76 3.49 7.23
CA GLU A 48 -6.50 4.21 6.98
C GLU A 48 -6.52 5.03 5.69
N SER A 49 -5.50 5.88 5.51
CA SER A 49 -5.24 6.61 4.26
C SER A 49 -4.16 5.90 3.44
N LEU A 50 -4.09 6.17 2.14
CA LEU A 50 -3.02 5.65 1.26
C LEU A 50 -1.60 5.98 1.79
N ILE A 51 -1.45 7.12 2.48
CA ILE A 51 -0.20 7.54 3.12
C ILE A 51 0.12 6.70 4.36
N ARG A 52 -0.89 6.34 5.18
CA ARG A 52 -0.70 5.44 6.33
C ARG A 52 -0.40 4.01 5.86
N ALA A 53 -1.16 3.52 4.87
CA ALA A 53 -0.97 2.21 4.27
C ALA A 53 0.48 2.04 3.80
N VAL A 54 1.02 2.95 2.98
CA VAL A 54 2.40 2.75 2.45
C VAL A 54 3.48 2.80 3.54
N VAL A 55 3.25 3.53 4.64
CA VAL A 55 4.15 3.54 5.81
C VAL A 55 4.06 2.22 6.59
N ARG A 56 2.83 1.72 6.80
CA ARG A 56 2.54 0.45 7.46
C ARG A 56 3.15 -0.73 6.69
N GLU A 57 2.80 -0.88 5.42
CA GLU A 57 3.29 -1.92 4.50
C GLU A 57 4.83 -1.93 4.43
N THR A 58 5.47 -0.76 4.36
CA THR A 58 6.95 -0.71 4.34
C THR A 58 7.55 -1.18 5.67
N LEU A 59 6.95 -0.85 6.81
CA LEU A 59 7.40 -1.29 8.12
C LEU A 59 7.18 -2.80 8.33
N GLU A 60 6.06 -3.35 7.85
CA GLU A 60 5.69 -4.75 7.96
C GLU A 60 6.55 -5.65 7.05
N GLU A 61 6.76 -5.28 5.79
CA GLU A 61 7.53 -6.11 4.86
C GLU A 61 9.05 -5.87 4.91
N THR A 62 9.56 -4.81 5.58
CA THR A 62 11.00 -4.51 5.61
C THR A 62 11.62 -4.26 6.98
N ALA A 63 10.80 -4.20 8.04
CA ALA A 63 11.18 -3.73 9.38
C ALA A 63 11.74 -2.30 9.45
N HIS A 64 11.72 -1.52 8.36
CA HIS A 64 12.13 -0.11 8.38
C HIS A 64 10.94 0.84 8.45
N THR A 65 11.08 1.91 9.23
CA THR A 65 10.18 3.08 9.13
C THR A 65 10.32 3.76 7.76
N PHE A 66 9.27 4.43 7.29
CA PHE A 66 9.22 5.10 5.99
C PHE A 66 8.56 6.47 6.09
N GLU A 67 9.11 7.48 5.40
CA GLU A 67 8.53 8.82 5.31
C GLU A 67 8.27 9.19 3.82
N PRO A 68 7.03 9.06 3.34
CA PRO A 68 6.66 9.41 1.97
C PRO A 68 6.95 10.89 1.67
N ARG A 69 7.57 11.16 0.51
CA ARG A 69 7.89 12.51 0.02
C ARG A 69 7.06 12.90 -1.21
N ALA A 70 6.76 11.95 -2.08
CA ALA A 70 6.00 12.19 -3.30
C ALA A 70 5.21 10.95 -3.76
N LEU A 71 4.14 11.18 -4.49
CA LEU A 71 3.48 10.18 -5.32
C LEU A 71 4.23 10.09 -6.66
N LEU A 72 4.49 8.89 -7.16
CA LEU A 72 5.06 8.66 -8.50
C LEU A 72 3.95 8.54 -9.54
N GLY A 73 2.85 7.86 -9.19
CA GLY A 73 1.71 7.67 -10.08
C GLY A 73 0.64 6.75 -9.49
N CYS A 74 -0.49 6.69 -10.19
CA CYS A 74 -1.55 5.70 -9.98
C CYS A 74 -1.57 4.77 -11.19
N TYR A 75 -1.48 3.46 -10.97
CA TYR A 75 -1.28 2.45 -12.00
C TYR A 75 -2.39 1.40 -11.94
N MET A 76 -3.03 1.12 -13.06
CA MET A 76 -4.02 0.04 -13.16
C MET A 76 -3.39 -1.22 -13.79
N SER A 77 -3.65 -2.38 -13.19
CA SER A 77 -3.27 -3.68 -13.75
C SER A 77 -4.35 -4.75 -13.53
N ARG A 78 -4.17 -5.91 -14.16
CA ARG A 78 -5.01 -7.10 -13.99
C ARG A 78 -4.12 -8.27 -13.59
N GLY A 79 -4.50 -9.00 -12.55
CA GLY A 79 -3.80 -10.18 -12.06
C GLY A 79 -4.79 -11.23 -11.57
N ARG A 80 -4.29 -12.43 -11.22
CA ARG A 80 -5.12 -13.46 -10.58
C ARG A 80 -5.14 -13.24 -9.07
N SER A 81 -6.32 -13.31 -8.47
CA SER A 81 -6.50 -13.29 -7.02
C SER A 81 -5.91 -14.57 -6.40
N SER A 82 -5.15 -14.42 -5.31
CA SER A 82 -4.66 -15.55 -4.52
C SER A 82 -5.75 -16.20 -3.66
N ARG A 83 -6.93 -15.59 -3.52
CA ARG A 83 -8.03 -16.08 -2.67
C ARG A 83 -8.97 -17.04 -3.40
N ASP A 84 -9.06 -16.95 -4.73
CA ASP A 84 -10.01 -17.72 -5.55
C ASP A 84 -9.58 -17.96 -7.00
N GLY A 85 -8.38 -17.52 -7.42
CA GLY A 85 -7.87 -17.68 -8.78
C GLY A 85 -8.55 -16.80 -9.85
N GLY A 86 -9.55 -16.00 -9.47
CA GLY A 86 -10.29 -15.14 -10.40
C GLY A 86 -9.50 -13.91 -10.85
N ASP A 87 -9.92 -13.30 -11.96
CA ASP A 87 -9.38 -12.02 -12.41
C ASP A 87 -9.69 -10.90 -11.41
N THR A 88 -8.65 -10.18 -10.99
CA THR A 88 -8.74 -9.00 -10.13
C THR A 88 -8.09 -7.80 -10.81
N THR A 89 -8.81 -6.68 -10.85
CA THR A 89 -8.25 -5.38 -11.24
C THR A 89 -7.59 -4.75 -10.02
N TYR A 90 -6.34 -4.31 -10.15
CA TYR A 90 -5.60 -3.62 -9.10
C TYR A 90 -5.38 -2.16 -9.48
N ILE A 91 -5.58 -1.26 -8.52
CA ILE A 91 -5.27 0.17 -8.60
C ILE A 91 -4.17 0.45 -7.58
N ARG A 92 -2.93 0.57 -8.07
CA ARG A 92 -1.72 0.76 -7.24
C ARG A 92 -1.34 2.23 -7.16
N PHE A 93 -1.18 2.76 -5.95
CA PHE A 93 -0.55 4.06 -5.71
C PHE A 93 0.93 3.86 -5.39
N GLY A 94 1.81 4.21 -6.33
CA GLY A 94 3.25 4.11 -6.14
C GLY A 94 3.81 5.40 -5.55
N PHE A 95 4.45 5.32 -4.39
CA PHE A 95 5.06 6.43 -3.67
C PHE A 95 6.59 6.36 -3.71
N THR A 96 7.24 7.45 -3.31
CA THR A 96 8.67 7.46 -2.99
C THR A 96 8.94 8.40 -1.81
N GLY A 97 10.04 8.16 -1.10
CA GLY A 97 10.38 8.87 0.13
C GLY A 97 11.59 8.28 0.82
N ASP A 98 11.81 8.72 2.06
CA ASP A 98 12.98 8.36 2.85
C ASP A 98 12.73 7.10 3.68
N LEU A 99 13.65 6.14 3.57
CA LEU A 99 13.69 4.98 4.46
C LEU A 99 14.40 5.36 5.76
N GLY A 100 13.76 5.13 6.89
CA GLY A 100 14.21 5.49 8.23
C GLY A 100 14.96 4.36 8.96
N SER A 101 14.82 4.37 10.28
CA SER A 101 15.42 3.40 11.19
C SER A 101 14.86 1.98 11.00
N LEU A 102 15.71 0.99 11.27
CA LEU A 102 15.36 -0.42 11.35
C LEU A 102 14.82 -0.73 12.76
N ASP A 103 13.60 -1.28 12.84
CA ASP A 103 13.04 -1.92 14.01
C ASP A 103 13.59 -3.36 14.11
N ALA A 104 14.80 -3.50 14.67
CA ALA A 104 15.52 -4.78 14.68
C ALA A 104 14.86 -5.89 15.55
N GLY A 105 13.77 -5.58 16.26
CA GLY A 105 12.94 -6.56 16.97
C GLY A 105 11.72 -7.05 16.18
N ARG A 106 11.38 -6.40 15.05
CA ARG A 106 10.22 -6.73 14.22
C ARG A 106 10.48 -7.94 13.34
N GLN A 107 9.56 -8.90 13.39
CA GLN A 107 9.46 -9.96 12.39
C GLN A 107 8.85 -9.38 11.10
N LEU A 108 9.33 -9.84 9.94
CA LEU A 108 8.72 -9.48 8.65
C LEU A 108 7.40 -10.21 8.45
N ASP A 109 6.55 -9.65 7.61
CA ASP A 109 5.20 -10.16 7.36
C ASP A 109 5.16 -11.55 6.70
N THR A 110 4.02 -12.25 6.83
CA THR A 110 3.95 -13.68 6.51
C THR A 110 4.00 -13.93 5.01
N GLY A 111 5.13 -14.51 4.55
CA GLY A 111 5.44 -14.75 3.15
C GLY A 111 6.64 -13.94 2.65
N ILE A 112 7.11 -12.94 3.40
CA ILE A 112 8.35 -12.21 3.09
C ILE A 112 9.56 -13.05 3.52
N VAL A 113 10.42 -13.37 2.56
CA VAL A 113 11.64 -14.15 2.78
C VAL A 113 12.80 -13.25 3.20
N ARG A 114 12.94 -12.08 2.56
CA ARG A 114 13.99 -11.08 2.84
C ARG A 114 13.77 -9.78 2.07
N THR A 115 14.48 -8.73 2.46
CA THR A 115 14.75 -7.56 1.63
C THR A 115 15.98 -7.75 0.73
N VAL A 116 16.02 -7.08 -0.42
CA VAL A 116 17.18 -7.02 -1.33
C VAL A 116 17.36 -5.61 -1.92
N TRP A 117 18.60 -5.25 -2.27
CA TRP A 117 18.95 -3.94 -2.84
C TRP A 117 19.51 -4.08 -4.26
N MET A 118 18.71 -3.76 -5.29
CA MET A 118 19.02 -4.05 -6.69
C MET A 118 19.11 -2.79 -7.56
N THR A 119 20.03 -2.74 -8.52
CA THR A 119 20.05 -1.66 -9.52
C THR A 119 18.88 -1.80 -10.50
N ALA A 120 18.54 -0.73 -11.23
CA ALA A 120 17.54 -0.81 -12.28
C ALA A 120 17.95 -1.70 -13.47
N GLU A 121 19.25 -1.99 -13.63
CA GLU A 121 19.76 -2.95 -14.62
C GLU A 121 19.59 -4.39 -14.14
N GLU A 122 19.94 -4.66 -12.87
CA GLU A 122 19.73 -5.95 -12.21
C GLU A 122 18.23 -6.34 -12.19
N LEU A 123 17.32 -5.38 -11.96
CA LEU A 123 15.87 -5.60 -12.04
C LEU A 123 15.39 -5.91 -13.46
N ARG A 124 15.81 -5.13 -14.46
CA ARG A 124 15.43 -5.38 -15.87
C ARG A 124 15.94 -6.74 -16.36
N ALA A 125 17.08 -7.21 -15.83
CA ALA A 125 17.65 -8.52 -16.15
C ALA A 125 16.86 -9.71 -15.55
N CYS A 126 15.99 -9.50 -14.55
CA CYS A 126 15.14 -10.54 -13.97
C CYS A 126 13.64 -10.19 -14.00
N ALA A 127 13.19 -9.60 -15.12
CA ALA A 127 11.80 -9.19 -15.29
C ALA A 127 10.77 -10.33 -15.15
N ASP A 128 11.20 -11.57 -15.38
CA ASP A 128 10.44 -12.80 -15.16
C ASP A 128 10.14 -13.07 -13.68
N ARG A 129 10.97 -12.58 -12.74
CA ARG A 129 10.81 -12.76 -11.28
C ARG A 129 9.94 -11.68 -10.62
N HIS A 130 9.55 -10.62 -11.32
CA HIS A 130 8.72 -9.56 -10.73
C HIS A 130 7.30 -10.06 -10.40
N ARG A 131 6.73 -9.59 -9.28
CA ARG A 131 5.34 -9.92 -8.88
C ARG A 131 4.29 -9.39 -9.87
N SER A 132 4.60 -8.29 -10.54
CA SER A 132 3.78 -7.71 -11.61
C SER A 132 4.63 -6.80 -12.51
N PRO A 133 4.18 -6.45 -13.73
CA PRO A 133 4.85 -5.45 -14.56
C PRO A 133 4.93 -4.05 -13.90
N LEU A 134 4.12 -3.79 -12.86
CA LEU A 134 4.16 -2.53 -12.12
C LEU A 134 5.47 -2.35 -11.33
N VAL A 135 6.22 -3.43 -11.07
CA VAL A 135 7.51 -3.36 -10.37
C VAL A 135 8.51 -2.51 -11.16
N MET A 136 8.63 -2.72 -12.47
CA MET A 136 9.46 -1.85 -13.32
C MET A 136 8.79 -0.52 -13.61
N ALA A 137 7.48 -0.47 -13.87
CA ALA A 137 6.81 0.78 -14.20
C ALA A 137 6.99 1.87 -13.12
N CYS A 138 6.94 1.48 -11.83
CA CYS A 138 7.19 2.41 -10.74
C CYS A 138 8.68 2.83 -10.62
N VAL A 139 9.62 1.96 -10.99
CA VAL A 139 11.07 2.26 -11.00
C VAL A 139 11.44 3.16 -12.18
N ASP A 140 10.92 2.89 -13.37
CA ASP A 140 11.13 3.72 -14.56
C ASP A 140 10.51 5.12 -14.36
N ASP A 141 9.34 5.22 -13.73
CA ASP A 141 8.72 6.51 -13.35
C ASP A 141 9.50 7.26 -12.25
N TYR A 142 10.10 6.54 -11.29
CA TYR A 142 11.04 7.13 -10.33
C TYR A 142 12.26 7.74 -11.04
N LEU A 143 12.86 6.98 -11.97
CA LEU A 143 14.07 7.37 -12.72
C LEU A 143 13.80 8.50 -13.72
N ALA A 144 12.60 8.56 -14.29
CA ALA A 144 12.11 9.68 -15.10
C ALA A 144 11.87 10.97 -14.29
N GLY A 145 12.12 10.95 -12.98
CA GLY A 145 12.02 12.13 -12.11
C GLY A 145 10.59 12.54 -11.75
N LYS A 146 9.57 11.70 -12.02
CA LYS A 146 8.17 12.02 -11.66
C LYS A 146 8.04 12.13 -10.14
N ARG A 147 7.60 13.28 -9.64
CA ARG A 147 7.33 13.52 -8.22
C ARG A 147 6.10 14.43 -8.12
N PHE A 148 4.94 13.86 -7.80
CA PHE A 148 3.71 14.60 -7.53
C PHE A 148 3.60 14.87 -6.02
N ALA A 149 3.14 16.05 -5.66
CA ALA A 149 2.93 16.43 -4.25
C ALA A 149 1.83 15.56 -3.61
N LEU A 150 1.98 15.22 -2.33
CA LEU A 150 1.11 14.27 -1.63
C LEU A 150 -0.29 14.82 -1.35
N ASP A 151 -0.46 16.15 -1.37
CA ASP A 151 -1.75 16.85 -1.23
C ASP A 151 -2.71 16.64 -2.41
N VAL A 152 -2.24 16.07 -3.53
CA VAL A 152 -3.09 15.52 -4.59
C VAL A 152 -3.99 14.37 -4.09
N LEU A 153 -3.64 13.74 -2.95
CA LEU A 153 -4.40 12.68 -2.31
C LEU A 153 -5.19 13.22 -1.10
N HIS A 154 -6.43 13.64 -1.32
CA HIS A 154 -7.33 13.94 -0.22
C HIS A 154 -7.87 12.65 0.42
N THR A 155 -7.78 12.54 1.75
CA THR A 155 -8.51 11.53 2.53
C THR A 155 -9.46 12.24 3.49
N HIS A 156 -10.77 12.09 3.29
CA HIS A 156 -11.78 12.70 4.15
C HIS A 156 -11.81 12.00 5.53
N PRO A 157 -11.99 12.72 6.66
CA PRO A 157 -11.93 12.12 8.00
C PRO A 157 -12.86 10.92 8.20
N THR A 158 -14.03 10.86 7.55
CA THR A 158 -14.97 9.72 7.65
C THR A 158 -14.42 8.40 7.07
N ALA A 159 -13.29 8.41 6.37
CA ALA A 159 -12.60 7.21 5.91
C ALA A 159 -11.59 6.66 6.95
N ILE A 160 -11.36 7.37 8.06
CA ILE A 160 -10.37 7.01 9.08
C ILE A 160 -11.04 6.44 10.33
N ALA A 161 -10.54 5.30 10.82
CA ALA A 161 -11.04 4.67 12.04
C ALA A 161 -10.91 5.61 13.25
N GLY A 162 -11.94 5.68 14.09
CA GLY A 162 -12.02 6.57 15.25
C GLY A 162 -12.30 8.05 14.96
N ALA A 163 -12.18 8.51 13.71
CA ALA A 163 -12.60 9.86 13.34
C ALA A 163 -14.13 9.97 13.16
N THR A 164 -14.81 8.85 12.91
CA THR A 164 -16.26 8.77 12.68
C THR A 164 -17.09 9.31 13.84
N ASP A 165 -16.72 9.04 15.10
CA ASP A 165 -17.46 9.52 16.27
C ASP A 165 -17.38 11.05 16.43
N ALA A 166 -16.18 11.61 16.20
CA ALA A 166 -15.97 13.06 16.21
C ALA A 166 -16.64 13.75 15.00
N ALA A 167 -16.60 13.12 13.82
CA ALA A 167 -17.21 13.65 12.61
C ALA A 167 -18.74 13.62 12.66
N LEU A 168 -19.37 12.55 13.18
CA LEU A 168 -20.82 12.55 13.41
C LEU A 168 -21.20 13.57 14.48
N ALA A 169 -20.50 13.65 15.61
CA ALA A 169 -20.78 14.65 16.65
C ALA A 169 -20.73 16.10 16.12
N ALA A 170 -19.77 16.40 15.24
CA ALA A 170 -19.66 17.70 14.57
C ALA A 170 -20.79 17.98 13.55
N VAL A 171 -21.38 16.94 12.96
CA VAL A 171 -22.49 17.06 11.98
C VAL A 171 -23.87 17.05 12.66
N THR A 172 -24.05 16.35 13.78
CA THR A 172 -25.31 16.27 14.54
C THR A 172 -25.43 17.34 15.63
N GLY A 173 -24.32 17.99 16.01
CA GLY A 173 -24.28 18.99 17.08
C GLY A 173 -24.41 18.41 18.50
N GLN A 174 -24.37 17.09 18.67
CA GLN A 174 -24.43 16.44 19.98
C GLN A 174 -23.04 16.11 20.51
N ALA A 175 -22.71 16.65 21.69
CA ALA A 175 -21.50 16.28 22.42
C ALA A 175 -21.60 14.85 22.97
N PRO A 176 -20.53 14.04 22.92
CA PRO A 176 -20.55 12.68 23.46
C PRO A 176 -20.64 12.70 25.00
N GLY A 177 -21.65 12.02 25.56
CA GLY A 177 -21.71 11.72 26.99
C GLY A 177 -23.01 12.04 27.74
N GLN A 178 -23.99 12.72 27.14
CA GLN A 178 -25.30 12.88 27.80
C GLN A 178 -26.16 11.62 27.65
N ALA A 179 -26.19 10.80 28.70
CA ALA A 179 -27.19 9.75 28.86
C ALA A 179 -28.59 10.36 28.97
N PRO A 180 -29.64 9.73 28.42
CA PRO A 180 -31.01 10.23 28.52
C PRO A 180 -31.46 10.25 29.99
N GLY A 181 -31.84 11.43 30.49
CA GLY A 181 -32.34 11.58 31.85
C GLY A 181 -33.64 10.79 32.05
N ALA A 182 -33.73 10.06 33.16
CA ALA A 182 -34.96 9.36 33.54
C ALA A 182 -36.07 10.38 33.85
N ALA A 183 -37.14 10.37 33.07
CA ALA A 183 -38.37 11.07 33.40
C ALA A 183 -39.13 10.30 34.50
N SER A 184 -39.69 11.05 35.45
CA SER A 184 -40.53 10.59 36.57
C SER A 184 -41.98 10.37 36.15
#